data_AF-A0A8T2QYU1-F1
#
_entry.id   AF-A0A8T2QYU1-F1
#
_cell.length_a   1.000
_cell.length_b   1.000
_cell.length_c   1.000
_cell.angle_alpha   90.00
_cell.angle_beta   90.00
_cell.angle_gamma   90.00
#
_symmetry.space_group_name_H-M   'P 1'
#
loop_
_entity.id
_entity.type
_entity.pdbx_description
1 polymer ?
#
loop_
_entity_poly.entity_id
_entity_poly.type
_entity_poly.pdbx_seq_one_letter_code
_entity_poly.pdbx_strand_id
1 'polypeptide(L)'
;MLGDQLSLAHIIQEHSKKINLRFRKPSIFMSQISQSQVLFLPSQIYNWTPSEGAGQFHGMPENVKVIHFKGSRKRLMLEAWNEFIQSGSLVDMQCLILKSGRTKYDF
;
A
#
# COMPACT_ATOMS: atom_id res chain seq x y z
N MET A 1 -11.38 5.42 -3.83
CA MET A 1 -11.62 4.63 -5.06
C MET A 1 -11.86 5.51 -6.28
N LEU A 2 -12.91 6.34 -6.36
CA LEU A 2 -13.11 7.20 -7.55
C LEU A 2 -11.99 8.25 -7.72
N GLY A 3 -11.57 8.91 -6.64
CA GLY A 3 -10.49 9.90 -6.69
C GLY A 3 -9.14 9.34 -7.17
N ASP A 4 -8.78 8.13 -6.73
CA ASP A 4 -7.54 7.45 -7.14
C ASP A 4 -7.57 7.11 -8.64
N GLN A 5 -8.73 6.64 -9.13
CA GLN A 5 -8.95 6.32 -10.54
C GLN A 5 -8.88 7.57 -11.42
N LEU A 6 -9.51 8.67 -11.00
CA LEU A 6 -9.47 9.94 -11.73
C LEU A 6 -8.06 10.53 -11.76
N SER A 7 -7.33 10.45 -10.65
CA SER A 7 -5.93 10.88 -10.58
C SER A 7 -5.07 10.07 -11.55
N LEU A 8 -5.19 8.73 -11.53
CA LEU A 8 -4.45 7.86 -12.45
C LEU A 8 -4.81 8.15 -13.92
N ALA A 9 -6.10 8.31 -14.22
CA ALA A 9 -6.57 8.64 -15.57
C ALA A 9 -5.98 9.95 -16.08
N HIS A 10 -5.95 11.00 -15.25
CA HIS A 10 -5.35 12.29 -15.60
C HIS A 10 -3.86 12.16 -15.93
N ILE A 11 -3.09 11.44 -15.11
CA ILE A 11 -1.65 11.23 -15.37
C ILE A 11 -1.45 10.43 -16.65
N ILE A 12 -2.24 9.38 -16.88
CA ILE A 12 -2.18 8.60 -18.13
C ILE A 12 -2.46 9.51 -19.33
N GLN A 13 -3.45 10.39 -19.25
CA GLN A 13 -3.80 11.33 -20.32
C GLN A 13 -2.63 12.30 -20.61
N GLU A 14 -2.07 12.92 -19.57
CA GLU A 14 -0.99 13.93 -19.69
C GLU A 14 0.38 13.33 -20.03
N HIS A 15 0.64 12.08 -19.66
CA HIS A 15 1.97 11.46 -19.75
C HIS A 15 1.99 10.13 -20.52
N SER A 16 0.93 9.81 -21.28
CA SER A 16 0.68 8.53 -21.98
C SER A 16 1.90 7.90 -22.66
N LYS A 17 2.77 8.70 -23.30
CA LYS A 17 3.97 8.18 -24.00
C LYS A 17 5.10 7.72 -23.06
N LYS A 18 5.17 8.24 -21.82
CA LYS A 18 6.23 7.95 -20.84
C LYS A 18 5.73 7.31 -19.54
N ILE A 19 4.42 7.18 -19.37
CA ILE A 19 3.75 6.63 -18.18
C ILE A 19 4.26 5.23 -17.84
N ASN A 20 4.39 4.37 -18.85
CA ASN A 20 4.86 3.00 -18.69
C ASN A 20 6.29 2.95 -18.16
N LEU A 21 7.15 3.91 -18.52
CA LEU A 21 8.53 3.96 -18.00
C LEU A 21 8.55 4.41 -16.53
N ARG A 22 7.64 5.30 -16.12
CA ARG A 22 7.55 5.79 -14.74
C ARG A 22 6.99 4.75 -13.76
N PHE A 23 6.03 3.93 -14.18
CA PHE A 23 5.44 2.89 -13.31
C PHE A 23 6.12 1.52 -13.40
N ARG A 24 7.07 1.33 -14.34
CA ARG A 24 7.84 0.07 -14.46
C ARG A 24 8.80 -0.17 -13.30
N LYS A 25 9.24 0.89 -12.62
CA LYS A 25 10.13 0.79 -11.45
C LYS A 25 9.42 1.37 -10.23
N PRO A 26 9.63 0.79 -9.03
CA PRO A 26 9.12 1.33 -7.79
C PRO A 26 9.91 2.59 -7.39
N SER A 27 9.72 3.68 -8.12
CA SER A 27 10.36 4.98 -7.86
C SER A 27 9.33 6.02 -7.39
N ILE A 28 9.74 6.86 -6.45
CA ILE A 28 8.96 8.00 -6.00
C ILE A 28 9.04 9.10 -7.07
N PHE A 29 7.92 9.76 -7.36
CA PHE A 29 7.90 10.92 -8.24
C PHE A 29 6.75 11.86 -7.90
N MET A 30 6.87 13.13 -8.28
CA MET A 30 5.80 14.11 -8.17
C MET A 30 5.13 14.35 -9.52
N SER A 31 3.83 14.63 -9.50
CA SER A 31 3.05 15.05 -10.66
C SER A 31 2.06 16.12 -10.25
N GLN A 32 1.86 17.11 -11.13
CA GLN A 32 0.70 18.00 -11.02
C GLN A 32 -0.53 17.23 -11.51
N ILE A 33 -1.61 17.24 -10.72
CA ILE A 33 -2.92 16.69 -11.12
C ILE A 33 -3.93 17.80 -10.91
N SER A 34 -4.50 18.29 -12.01
CA SER A 34 -5.32 19.50 -11.99
C SER A 34 -4.55 20.67 -11.35
N GLN A 35 -4.98 21.18 -10.19
CA GLN A 35 -4.34 22.29 -9.48
C GLN A 35 -3.54 21.85 -8.25
N SER A 36 -3.36 20.54 -8.03
CA SER A 36 -2.68 20.00 -6.86
C SER A 36 -1.38 19.29 -7.23
N GLN A 37 -0.32 19.50 -6.44
CA GLN A 37 0.87 18.64 -6.49
C GLN A 37 0.59 17.34 -5.75
N VAL A 38 0.87 16.22 -6.42
CA VAL A 38 0.65 14.87 -5.89
C VAL A 38 1.97 14.11 -5.90
N LEU A 39 2.36 13.57 -4.74
CA LEU A 39 3.52 12.70 -4.57
C LEU A 39 3.09 11.24 -4.73
N PHE A 40 3.63 10.56 -5.74
CA PHE A 40 3.40 9.15 -5.99
C PHE A 40 4.43 8.29 -5.25
N LEU A 41 3.92 7.43 -4.37
CA LEU A 41 4.72 6.46 -3.62
C LEU A 41 4.47 5.04 -4.16
N PRO A 42 5.52 4.22 -4.35
CA PRO A 42 5.35 2.82 -4.76
C PRO A 42 4.56 2.02 -3.73
N SER A 43 3.45 1.40 -4.15
CA SER A 43 2.59 0.62 -3.25
C SER A 43 3.30 -0.59 -2.64
N GLN A 44 4.24 -1.20 -3.36
CA GLN A 44 5.06 -2.31 -2.86
C GLN A 44 5.94 -1.92 -1.66
N ILE A 45 6.17 -0.62 -1.43
CA ILE A 45 6.98 -0.10 -0.32
C ILE A 45 6.10 0.60 0.73
N TYR A 46 5.17 1.46 0.30
CA TYR A 46 4.43 2.36 1.17
C TYR A 46 2.94 2.01 1.36
N ASN A 47 2.48 0.89 0.81
CA ASN A 47 1.09 0.43 0.96
C ASN A 47 0.98 -1.08 0.72
N TRP A 48 1.95 -1.85 1.22
CA TRP A 48 2.00 -3.29 0.94
C TRP A 48 0.88 -3.99 1.69
N THR A 49 0.06 -4.76 0.99
CA THR A 49 -1.11 -5.45 1.56
C THR A 49 -0.85 -6.95 1.58
N PRO A 50 -0.84 -7.60 2.77
CA PRO A 50 -0.67 -9.04 2.84
C PRO A 50 -1.87 -9.77 2.25
N SER A 51 -1.66 -11.02 1.83
CA SER A 51 -2.74 -11.89 1.38
C SER A 51 -3.68 -12.25 2.54
N GLU A 52 -4.99 -12.33 2.29
CA GLU A 52 -5.95 -12.72 3.33
C GLU A 52 -5.91 -14.24 3.61
N GLY A 53 -4.98 -14.74 4.42
CA GLY A 53 -4.91 -16.19 4.73
C GLY A 53 -3.66 -16.65 5.48
N ALA A 54 -3.36 -17.96 5.44
CA ALA A 54 -2.12 -18.52 5.98
C ALA A 54 -0.90 -18.12 5.12
N GLY A 55 0.24 -17.83 5.73
CA GLY A 55 1.45 -17.36 5.02
C GLY A 55 1.44 -15.87 4.66
N GLN A 56 0.74 -15.05 5.46
CA GLN A 56 0.43 -13.64 5.19
C GLN A 56 1.60 -12.74 4.78
N PHE A 57 2.82 -13.01 5.28
CA PHE A 57 4.02 -12.22 4.98
C PHE A 57 4.98 -12.90 3.99
N HIS A 58 4.60 -14.06 3.44
CA HIS A 58 5.43 -14.73 2.45
C HIS A 58 5.54 -13.88 1.17
N GLY A 59 6.76 -13.60 0.74
CA GLY A 59 7.04 -12.73 -0.41
C GLY A 59 6.92 -11.23 -0.10
N MET A 60 6.84 -10.84 1.18
CA MET A 60 6.97 -9.44 1.58
C MET A 60 8.37 -8.91 1.21
N PRO A 61 8.49 -7.82 0.45
CA PRO A 61 9.79 -7.23 0.15
C PRO A 61 10.51 -6.75 1.41
N GLU A 62 11.83 -6.89 1.46
CA GLU A 62 12.65 -6.46 2.61
C GLU A 62 12.59 -4.95 2.87
N ASN A 63 12.31 -4.16 1.83
CA ASN A 63 12.28 -2.71 1.90
C ASN A 63 10.88 -2.13 2.15
N VAL A 64 9.90 -2.95 2.56
CA VAL A 64 8.57 -2.45 2.93
C VAL A 64 8.69 -1.46 4.09
N LYS A 65 8.03 -0.31 3.95
CA LYS A 65 7.95 0.76 4.96
C LYS A 65 6.59 0.84 5.60
N VAL A 66 5.52 0.51 4.86
CA VAL A 66 4.16 0.52 5.39
C VAL A 66 3.42 -0.73 4.96
N ILE A 67 2.93 -1.48 5.94
CA ILE A 67 1.97 -2.56 5.73
C ILE A 67 0.57 -2.05 5.99
N HIS A 68 -0.36 -2.41 5.10
CA HIS A 68 -1.76 -2.04 5.19
C HIS A 68 -2.64 -3.27 5.33
N PHE A 69 -3.26 -3.45 6.50
CA PHE A 69 -4.27 -4.48 6.72
C PHE A 69 -5.63 -4.01 6.19
N LYS A 70 -5.92 -4.36 4.95
CA LYS A 70 -7.21 -4.11 4.29
C LYS A 70 -8.14 -5.31 4.46
N GLY A 71 -9.45 -5.06 4.39
CA GLY A 71 -10.45 -6.13 4.29
C GLY A 71 -11.09 -6.49 5.63
N SER A 72 -11.71 -7.67 5.68
CA SER A 72 -12.56 -8.07 6.81
C SER A 72 -11.83 -8.91 7.87
N ARG A 73 -10.67 -9.49 7.52
CA ARG A 73 -9.91 -10.41 8.37
C ARG A 73 -8.80 -9.73 9.17
N LYS A 74 -8.90 -8.42 9.44
CA LYS A 74 -7.80 -7.65 10.06
C LYS A 74 -7.37 -8.19 11.44
N ARG A 75 -8.23 -8.85 12.21
CA ARG A 75 -7.87 -9.48 13.50
C ARG A 75 -6.83 -10.57 13.31
N LEU A 76 -7.08 -11.46 12.34
CA LEU A 76 -6.13 -12.51 11.97
C LEU A 76 -4.83 -11.92 11.41
N MET A 77 -4.92 -10.81 10.67
CA MET A 77 -3.73 -10.10 10.19
C MET A 77 -2.89 -9.50 11.32
N LEU A 78 -3.53 -8.99 12.36
CA LEU A 78 -2.85 -8.48 13.55
C LEU A 78 -2.20 -9.59 14.38
N GLU A 79 -2.89 -10.72 14.54
CA GLU A 79 -2.35 -11.89 15.23
C GLU A 79 -1.07 -12.39 14.53
N ALA A 80 -1.12 -12.61 13.22
CA ALA A 80 0.06 -13.01 12.46
C ALA A 80 1.17 -11.95 12.47
N TRP A 81 0.82 -10.66 12.45
CA TRP A 81 1.80 -9.58 12.57
C TRP A 81 2.53 -9.62 13.90
N ASN A 82 1.80 -9.82 15.00
CA ASN A 82 2.40 -9.92 16.33
C ASN A 82 3.34 -11.12 16.44
N GLU A 83 3.01 -12.25 15.82
CA GLU A 83 3.93 -13.39 15.72
C GLU A 83 5.17 -13.06 14.88
N PHE A 84 4.97 -12.39 13.74
CA PHE A 84 6.04 -12.02 12.82
C PHE A 84 7.06 -11.05 13.47
N ILE A 85 6.60 -9.99 14.14
CA ILE A 85 7.49 -9.02 14.79
C ILE A 85 8.25 -9.61 15.98
N GLN A 86 7.71 -10.65 16.64
CA GLN A 86 8.42 -11.35 17.71
C GLN A 86 9.58 -12.20 17.17
N SER A 87 9.47 -12.65 15.93
CA SER A 87 10.44 -13.55 15.28
C SER A 87 11.62 -12.85 14.61
N GLY A 88 11.60 -11.52 14.45
CA GLY A 88 12.57 -10.80 13.62
C GLY A 88 12.85 -9.35 14.03
N SER A 89 13.93 -8.80 13.48
CA SER A 89 14.34 -7.41 13.64
C SER A 89 13.75 -6.55 12.52
N LEU A 90 12.62 -5.88 12.81
CA LEU A 90 12.00 -4.91 11.90
C LEU A 90 12.51 -3.51 12.21
N VAL A 91 13.63 -3.16 11.62
CA VAL A 91 14.15 -1.79 11.71
C VAL A 91 13.41 -0.98 10.65
N ASP A 92 12.44 -0.16 11.05
CA ASP A 92 11.82 0.88 10.23
C ASP A 92 10.62 0.48 9.32
N MET A 93 9.65 -0.25 9.88
CA MET A 93 8.36 -0.54 9.21
C MET A 93 7.17 -0.08 10.08
N GLN A 94 6.18 0.57 9.46
CA GLN A 94 4.95 1.02 10.10
C GLN A 94 3.77 0.10 9.72
N CYS A 95 2.93 -0.23 10.69
CA CYS A 95 1.70 -0.98 10.47
C CYS A 95 0.50 -0.01 10.45
N LEU A 96 -0.23 0.03 9.34
CA LEU A 96 -1.44 0.82 9.17
C LEU A 96 -2.68 -0.07 9.16
N ILE A 97 -3.55 0.13 10.14
CA ILE A 97 -4.83 -0.57 10.27
C ILE A 97 -5.93 0.45 10.02
N LEU A 98 -6.52 0.42 8.82
CA LEU A 98 -7.62 1.31 8.50
C LEU A 98 -8.96 0.71 8.93
N LYS A 99 -9.87 1.59 9.38
CA LYS A 99 -11.27 1.23 9.52
C LYS A 99 -11.82 0.89 8.13
N SER A 100 -12.54 -0.21 8.05
CA SER A 100 -13.20 -0.75 6.86
C SER A 100 -14.51 -0.02 6.56
N GLY A 101 -14.99 0.83 7.48
CA GLY A 101 -16.30 1.47 7.40
C GLY A 101 -17.45 0.50 7.69
N ARG A 102 -17.14 -0.76 8.01
CA ARG A 102 -18.08 -1.76 8.49
C ARG A 102 -17.72 -2.06 9.93
N THR A 103 -18.55 -1.60 10.87
CA THR A 103 -18.34 -1.74 12.32
C THR A 103 -18.02 -3.16 12.76
N LYS A 104 -18.57 -4.18 12.08
CA LYS A 104 -18.27 -5.60 12.35
C LYS A 104 -16.79 -5.99 12.17
N TYR A 105 -16.04 -5.25 11.35
CA TYR A 105 -14.64 -5.54 11.00
C TYR A 105 -13.68 -4.42 11.43
N ASP A 106 -14.18 -3.48 12.23
CA ASP A 106 -13.43 -2.36 12.80
C ASP A 106 -13.23 -2.65 14.28
N PHE A 107 -12.05 -3.18 14.60
CA PHE A 107 -11.55 -3.45 15.94
C PHE A 107 -10.38 -2.53 16.25
#